data_AF-A0A4R4RZJ7-F1
#
_entry.id   AF-A0A4R4RZJ7-F1
#
_cell.length_a   1.000
_cell.length_b   1.000
_cell.length_c   1.000
_cell.angle_alpha   90.00
_cell.angle_beta   90.00
_cell.angle_gamma   90.00
#
_symmetry.space_group_name_H-M   'P 1'
#
loop_
_entity.id
_entity.type
_entity.pdbx_description
1 polymer ?
#
loop_
_entity_poly.entity_id
_entity_poly.type
_entity_poly.pdbx_seq_one_letter_code
_entity_poly.pdbx_strand_id
1 'polypeptide(L)'
;MPAWRRYDGGFYATAGDGLREAVAREAPLLILSGGYGLLRPEEPIGDYNKIMRLSDWPAGLLEDLLIGEAIRRNVSSIVAFAASSSDYAKLVRRTSWEQAGVNAFLVTIEGAGKGASGKVPRRLGKAFTCFWQGHPADRYPEGTTVERLG
;
A
#
# COMPACT_ATOMS: atom_id res chain seq x y z
N MET A 1 13.75 -13.64 -4.13
CA MET A 1 12.65 -13.40 -5.10
C MET A 1 12.30 -11.91 -5.05
N PRO A 2 11.91 -11.23 -6.16
CA PRO A 2 11.48 -9.83 -6.09
C PRO A 2 10.26 -9.68 -5.17
N ALA A 3 10.23 -8.60 -4.40
CA ALA A 3 9.22 -8.35 -3.37
C ALA A 3 7.78 -8.48 -3.88
N TRP A 4 7.47 -7.95 -5.06
CA TRP A 4 6.11 -8.00 -5.63
C TRP A 4 5.61 -9.42 -5.95
N ARG A 5 6.52 -10.40 -6.15
CA ARG A 5 6.17 -11.81 -6.38
C ARG A 5 6.14 -12.64 -5.11
N ARG A 6 6.69 -12.12 -4.01
CA ARG A 6 6.84 -12.89 -2.77
C ARG A 6 5.53 -13.09 -2.03
N TYR A 7 4.62 -12.13 -2.12
CA TYR A 7 3.37 -12.17 -1.37
C TYR A 7 2.28 -12.81 -2.19
N ASP A 8 1.54 -13.74 -1.57
CA ASP A 8 0.48 -14.56 -2.20
C ASP A 8 -0.89 -14.37 -1.54
N GLY A 9 -0.97 -13.48 -0.54
CA GLY A 9 -2.21 -13.16 0.16
C GLY A 9 -3.29 -12.59 -0.79
N GLY A 10 -4.54 -12.55 -0.31
CA GLY A 10 -5.71 -12.22 -1.14
C GLY A 10 -5.62 -10.89 -1.91
N PHE A 11 -4.86 -9.91 -1.41
CA PHE A 11 -4.53 -8.69 -2.16
C PHE A 11 -3.72 -9.01 -3.41
N TYR A 12 -2.55 -9.63 -3.24
CA TYR A 12 -1.61 -9.93 -4.33
C TYR A 12 -2.16 -10.91 -5.34
N ALA A 13 -2.94 -11.91 -4.90
CA ALA A 13 -3.64 -12.80 -5.81
C ALA A 13 -4.64 -12.07 -6.73
N THR A 14 -5.21 -10.95 -6.27
CA THR A 14 -6.21 -10.19 -7.03
C THR A 14 -5.60 -9.02 -7.82
N ALA A 15 -4.57 -8.37 -7.25
CA ALA A 15 -3.86 -7.25 -7.85
C ALA A 15 -2.73 -7.69 -8.81
N GLY A 16 -2.45 -8.99 -8.90
CA GLY A 16 -1.23 -9.53 -9.52
C GLY A 16 -0.93 -9.03 -10.93
N ASP A 17 -1.93 -8.97 -11.81
CA ASP A 17 -1.73 -8.46 -13.18
C ASP A 17 -1.48 -6.94 -13.20
N GLY A 18 -2.21 -6.18 -12.39
CA GLY A 18 -1.98 -4.73 -12.25
C GLY A 18 -0.60 -4.42 -11.64
N LEU A 19 -0.17 -5.20 -10.65
CA LEU A 19 1.18 -5.09 -10.07
C LEU A 19 2.25 -5.45 -11.09
N ARG A 20 2.06 -6.53 -11.86
CA ARG A 20 2.99 -6.92 -12.93
C ARG A 20 3.13 -5.81 -13.96
N GLU A 21 2.02 -5.21 -14.38
CA GLU A 21 2.02 -4.12 -15.34
C GLU A 21 2.67 -2.85 -14.76
N ALA A 22 2.34 -2.48 -13.51
CA ALA A 22 2.95 -1.34 -12.83
C ALA A 22 4.48 -1.48 -12.74
N VAL A 23 4.96 -2.67 -12.38
CA VAL A 23 6.39 -2.99 -12.35
C VAL A 23 7.00 -2.93 -13.75
N ALA A 24 6.35 -3.51 -14.75
CA ALA A 24 6.85 -3.50 -16.13
C ALA A 24 6.92 -2.08 -16.73
N ARG A 25 6.09 -1.15 -16.24
CA ARG A 25 6.10 0.26 -16.62
C ARG A 25 6.99 1.13 -15.72
N GLU A 26 7.76 0.53 -14.81
CA GLU A 26 8.62 1.23 -13.85
C GLU A 26 7.87 2.29 -13.03
N ALA A 27 6.61 2.03 -12.71
CA ALA A 27 5.78 2.93 -11.91
C ALA A 27 6.43 3.17 -10.53
N PRO A 28 6.25 4.36 -9.93
CA PRO A 28 6.75 4.66 -8.58
C PRO A 28 5.93 3.93 -7.52
N LEU A 29 6.13 2.61 -7.41
CA LEU A 29 5.44 1.70 -6.50
C LEU A 29 6.34 1.40 -5.29
N LEU A 30 5.71 1.31 -4.12
CA LEU A 30 6.33 0.82 -2.89
C LEU A 30 5.46 -0.22 -2.22
N ILE A 31 6.10 -1.16 -1.56
CA ILE A 31 5.48 -2.19 -0.75
C ILE A 31 5.86 -1.92 0.71
N LEU A 32 4.86 -1.70 1.56
CA LEU A 32 5.08 -1.68 3.01
C LEU A 32 5.20 -3.12 3.52
N SER A 33 6.24 -3.38 4.30
CA SER A 33 6.65 -4.72 4.69
C SER A 33 6.95 -4.81 6.17
N GLY A 34 6.32 -5.76 6.88
CA GLY A 34 6.61 -5.96 8.30
C GLY A 34 8.03 -6.43 8.62
N GLY A 35 8.72 -7.06 7.65
CA GLY A 35 10.09 -7.56 7.82
C GLY A 35 11.18 -6.59 7.36
N TYR A 36 10.84 -5.69 6.44
CA TYR A 36 11.81 -4.84 5.74
C TYR A 36 11.46 -3.34 5.80
N GLY A 37 10.30 -2.97 6.36
CA GLY A 37 9.84 -1.59 6.46
C GLY A 37 9.20 -1.15 5.15
N LEU A 38 10.02 -0.72 4.21
CA LEU A 38 9.65 -0.31 2.85
C LEU A 38 10.47 -1.10 1.85
N LEU A 39 9.84 -1.49 0.74
CA LEU A 39 10.50 -2.18 -0.35
C LEU A 39 10.08 -1.58 -1.69
N ARG A 40 11.03 -1.47 -2.61
CA ARG A 40 10.73 -1.37 -4.04
C ARG A 40 10.31 -2.75 -4.54
N PRO A 41 9.39 -2.83 -5.51
CA PRO A 41 8.85 -4.09 -5.96
C PRO A 41 9.92 -5.07 -6.47
N GLU A 42 10.99 -4.58 -7.12
CA GLU A 42 12.05 -5.41 -7.69
C GLU A 42 13.08 -5.89 -6.65
N GLU A 43 13.10 -5.33 -5.44
CA GLU A 43 14.11 -5.66 -4.44
C GLU A 43 14.04 -7.14 -4.06
N PRO A 44 15.20 -7.84 -4.04
CA PRO A 44 15.23 -9.24 -3.67
C PRO A 44 15.00 -9.38 -2.16
N ILE A 45 14.01 -10.19 -1.81
CA ILE A 45 13.75 -10.54 -0.40
C ILE A 45 13.77 -12.05 -0.18
N GLY A 46 14.13 -12.43 1.05
CA GLY A 46 14.08 -13.81 1.55
C GLY A 46 12.72 -14.19 2.10
N ASP A 47 12.58 -15.44 2.53
CA ASP A 47 11.37 -15.93 3.17
C ASP A 47 11.25 -15.46 4.61
N TYR A 48 10.07 -14.95 4.96
CA TYR A 48 9.77 -14.52 6.31
C TYR A 48 8.26 -14.51 6.55
N ASN A 49 7.85 -14.53 7.82
CA ASN A 49 6.46 -14.37 8.23
C ASN A 49 6.39 -13.34 9.35
N LYS A 50 6.42 -12.06 8.99
CA LYS A 50 6.38 -10.93 9.93
C LYS A 50 5.34 -9.91 9.50
N ILE A 51 4.38 -9.67 10.40
CA ILE A 51 3.38 -8.60 10.25
C ILE A 51 4.01 -7.30 10.74
N MET A 52 3.68 -6.17 10.10
CA MET A 52 4.12 -4.85 10.55
C MET A 52 3.70 -4.59 11.99
N ARG A 53 4.67 -4.19 12.79
CA ARG A 53 4.51 -3.63 14.12
C ARG A 53 5.31 -2.34 14.15
N LEU A 54 4.65 -1.20 14.33
CA LEU A 54 5.37 0.10 14.30
C LEU A 54 6.41 0.23 15.41
N SER A 55 6.23 -0.48 16.52
CA SER A 55 7.19 -0.53 17.64
C SER A 55 8.49 -1.26 17.31
N ASP A 56 8.53 -2.05 16.24
CA ASP A 56 9.74 -2.79 15.84
C ASP A 56 10.76 -1.88 15.13
N TRP A 57 10.38 -0.64 14.82
CA TRP A 57 11.18 0.33 14.08
C TRP A 57 11.48 1.56 14.95
N PRO A 58 12.65 2.20 14.79
CA PRO A 58 12.90 3.51 15.39
C PRO A 58 11.80 4.51 15.04
N ALA A 59 11.42 5.33 16.01
CA ALA A 59 10.41 6.37 15.80
C ALA A 59 10.85 7.32 14.66
N GLY A 60 9.93 7.65 13.75
CA GLY A 60 10.18 8.53 12.61
C GLY A 60 10.84 7.86 11.41
N LEU A 61 11.56 6.74 11.58
CA LEU A 61 12.35 6.15 10.50
C LEU A 61 11.50 5.78 9.27
N LEU A 62 10.35 5.11 9.46
CA LEU A 62 9.55 4.66 8.33
C LEU A 62 8.83 5.82 7.63
N GLU A 63 8.41 6.84 8.39
CA GLU A 63 7.84 8.08 7.89
C GLU A 63 8.86 8.85 7.03
N ASP A 64 10.08 9.01 7.54
CA ASP A 64 11.16 9.70 6.84
C ASP A 64 11.55 8.95 5.55
N LEU A 65 11.57 7.61 5.59
CA LEU A 65 11.81 6.79 4.40
C LEU A 65 10.69 6.93 3.36
N LEU A 66 9.43 7.01 3.79
CA LEU A 66 8.29 7.23 2.90
C LEU A 66 8.38 8.59 2.20
N ILE A 67 8.64 9.65 2.97
CA ILE A 67 8.82 11.01 2.45
C ILE A 67 10.04 11.07 1.53
N GLY A 68 11.17 10.51 1.97
CA GLY A 68 12.41 10.50 1.20
C GLY A 68 12.26 9.80 -0.13
N GLU A 69 11.54 8.68 -0.18
CA GLU A 69 11.28 7.96 -1.42
C GLU A 69 10.30 8.72 -2.33
N ALA A 70 9.28 9.39 -1.78
CA ALA A 70 8.39 10.24 -2.55
C ALA A 70 9.15 11.41 -3.22
N ILE A 71 10.00 12.09 -2.45
CA ILE A 71 10.87 13.18 -2.96
C ILE A 71 11.83 12.63 -4.03
N ARG A 72 12.50 11.52 -3.75
CA ARG A 72 13.50 10.91 -4.65
C ARG A 72 12.88 10.46 -5.99
N ARG A 73 11.60 10.05 -5.99
CA ARG A 73 10.84 9.69 -7.19
C ARG A 73 10.14 10.89 -7.83
N ASN A 74 10.25 12.09 -7.26
CA ASN A 74 9.58 13.32 -7.69
C ASN A 74 8.05 13.13 -7.84
N VAL A 75 7.41 12.46 -6.88
CA VAL A 75 5.96 12.28 -6.87
C VAL A 75 5.29 13.35 -6.02
N SER A 76 4.29 14.04 -6.59
CA SER A 76 3.50 15.05 -5.89
C SER A 76 2.30 14.48 -5.12
N SER A 77 1.99 13.20 -5.37
CA SER A 77 0.85 12.52 -4.79
C SER A 77 1.13 11.04 -4.55
N ILE A 78 0.62 10.48 -3.45
CA ILE A 78 0.68 9.05 -3.14
C ILE A 78 -0.72 8.51 -2.83
N VAL A 79 -0.98 7.27 -3.27
CA VAL A 79 -2.22 6.54 -2.99
C VAL A 79 -1.85 5.20 -2.36
N ALA A 80 -2.12 5.07 -1.07
CA ALA A 80 -1.83 3.85 -0.31
C ALA A 80 -3.07 2.95 -0.22
N PHE A 81 -2.90 1.64 -0.41
CA PHE A 81 -3.96 0.65 -0.24
C PHE A 81 -3.65 -0.21 0.98
N ALA A 82 -4.43 -0.07 2.05
CA ALA A 82 -4.21 -0.82 3.28
C ALA A 82 -5.50 -1.09 4.05
N ALA A 83 -5.50 -2.11 4.91
CA ALA A 83 -6.61 -2.35 5.80
C ALA A 83 -6.65 -1.25 6.88
N SER A 84 -7.82 -0.64 7.12
CA SER A 84 -7.95 0.59 7.93
C SER A 84 -7.36 0.48 9.34
N SER A 85 -7.50 -0.67 10.01
CA SER A 85 -6.97 -0.89 11.37
C SER A 85 -5.53 -1.39 11.43
N SER A 86 -4.89 -1.63 10.28
CA SER A 86 -3.54 -2.18 10.23
C SER A 86 -2.47 -1.15 10.59
N ASP A 87 -1.34 -1.63 11.09
CA ASP A 87 -0.17 -0.78 11.34
C ASP A 87 0.38 -0.15 10.06
N TYR A 88 0.13 -0.76 8.89
CA TYR A 88 0.40 -0.14 7.60
C TYR A 88 -0.42 1.14 7.39
N ALA A 89 -1.73 1.09 7.64
CA ALA A 89 -2.59 2.28 7.53
C ALA A 89 -2.20 3.34 8.57
N LYS A 90 -1.87 2.94 9.80
CA LYS A 90 -1.41 3.87 10.85
C LYS A 90 -0.11 4.58 10.46
N LEU A 91 0.85 3.87 9.86
CA LEU A 91 2.09 4.47 9.35
C LEU A 91 1.79 5.56 8.32
N VAL A 92 0.95 5.24 7.33
CA VAL A 92 0.59 6.20 6.28
C VAL A 92 -0.13 7.40 6.91
N ARG A 93 -1.08 7.20 7.83
CA ARG A 93 -1.79 8.32 8.49
C ARG A 93 -0.91 9.23 9.33
N ARG A 94 0.10 8.71 10.01
CA ARG A 94 0.95 9.50 10.92
C ARG A 94 2.12 10.20 10.21
N THR A 95 2.36 9.88 8.95
CA THR A 95 3.41 10.52 8.14
C THR A 95 2.97 11.94 7.80
N SER A 96 3.83 12.95 8.01
CA SER A 96 3.50 14.37 7.80
C SER A 96 3.58 14.76 6.32
N TRP A 97 2.61 14.31 5.52
CA TRP A 97 2.63 14.47 4.07
C TRP A 97 2.52 15.93 3.61
N GLU A 98 1.70 16.75 4.26
CA GLU A 98 1.54 18.16 3.93
C GLU A 98 2.84 18.94 4.15
N GLN A 99 3.56 18.65 5.24
CA GLN A 99 4.88 19.25 5.51
C GLN A 99 5.91 18.85 4.44
N ALA A 100 5.78 17.66 3.87
CA ALA A 100 6.60 17.19 2.76
C ALA A 100 6.13 17.69 1.38
N GLY A 101 5.02 18.42 1.31
CA GLY A 101 4.44 18.89 0.03
C GLY A 101 3.86 17.78 -0.85
N VAL A 102 3.49 16.64 -0.25
CA VAL A 102 2.95 15.47 -0.96
C VAL A 102 1.45 15.33 -0.67
N ASN A 103 0.62 15.21 -1.70
CA ASN A 103 -0.80 14.91 -1.52
C ASN A 103 -0.98 13.42 -1.23
N ALA A 104 -1.39 13.06 -0.02
CA ALA A 104 -1.54 11.66 0.35
C ALA A 104 -2.99 11.23 0.46
N PHE A 105 -3.25 10.02 -0.03
CA PHE A 105 -4.55 9.37 0.04
C PHE A 105 -4.40 7.95 0.57
N LEU A 106 -5.28 7.56 1.48
CA LEU A 106 -5.39 6.19 1.98
C LEU A 106 -6.71 5.59 1.53
N VAL A 107 -6.61 4.51 0.75
CA VAL A 107 -7.73 3.69 0.31
C VAL A 107 -7.89 2.52 1.26
N THR A 108 -9.07 2.40 1.85
CA THR A 108 -9.43 1.28 2.74
C THR A 108 -10.72 0.61 2.31
N ILE A 109 -11.06 -0.51 2.95
CA ILE A 109 -12.34 -1.20 2.78
C ILE A 109 -13.06 -1.26 4.12
N GLU A 110 -14.25 -0.70 4.17
CA GLU A 110 -15.17 -0.76 5.31
C GLU A 110 -16.29 -1.79 5.10
N GLY A 111 -17.08 -2.06 6.14
CA GLY A 111 -18.29 -2.88 6.05
C GLY A 111 -18.07 -4.38 5.78
N ALA A 112 -16.84 -4.91 5.90
CA ALA A 112 -16.54 -6.30 5.52
C ALA A 112 -17.15 -7.39 6.44
N GLY A 113 -17.68 -7.04 7.61
CA GLY A 113 -18.38 -7.94 8.54
C GLY A 113 -17.56 -9.20 8.93
N LYS A 114 -18.26 -10.32 9.20
CA LYS A 114 -17.60 -11.63 9.44
C LYS A 114 -16.76 -12.05 8.21
N GLY A 115 -15.53 -12.48 8.45
CA GLY A 115 -14.56 -12.86 7.41
C GLY A 115 -13.74 -11.71 6.82
N ALA A 116 -13.68 -10.57 7.52
CA ALA A 116 -12.92 -9.39 7.10
C ALA A 116 -11.46 -9.72 6.70
N SER A 117 -10.77 -10.58 7.45
CA SER A 117 -9.36 -10.92 7.20
C SER A 117 -9.09 -11.53 5.82
N GLY A 118 -10.07 -12.19 5.20
CA GLY A 118 -9.95 -12.72 3.82
C GLY A 118 -10.61 -11.82 2.76
N LYS A 119 -11.72 -11.17 3.10
CA LYS A 119 -12.49 -10.32 2.17
C LYS A 119 -11.81 -8.97 1.92
N VAL A 120 -11.27 -8.34 2.96
CA VAL A 120 -10.64 -7.01 2.87
C VAL A 120 -9.43 -7.03 1.95
N PRO A 121 -8.45 -7.96 2.07
CA PRO A 121 -7.32 -8.00 1.15
C PRO A 121 -7.74 -8.18 -0.31
N ARG A 122 -8.69 -9.08 -0.58
CA ARG A 122 -9.20 -9.30 -1.95
C ARG A 122 -9.86 -8.05 -2.52
N ARG A 123 -10.71 -7.37 -1.73
CA ARG A 123 -11.35 -6.11 -2.14
C ARG A 123 -10.34 -4.98 -2.33
N LEU A 124 -9.34 -4.85 -1.46
CA LEU A 124 -8.24 -3.90 -1.66
C LEU A 124 -7.47 -4.19 -2.94
N GLY A 125 -7.22 -5.47 -3.25
CA GLY A 125 -6.55 -5.86 -4.50
C GLY A 125 -7.36 -5.46 -5.74
N LYS A 126 -8.69 -5.64 -5.70
CA LYS A 126 -9.58 -5.13 -6.76
C LYS A 126 -9.55 -3.60 -6.86
N ALA A 127 -9.60 -2.90 -5.73
CA ALA A 127 -9.54 -1.44 -5.70
C ALA A 127 -8.24 -0.91 -6.30
N PHE A 128 -7.10 -1.55 -6.00
CA PHE A 128 -5.82 -1.24 -6.64
C PHE A 128 -5.89 -1.45 -8.16
N THR A 129 -6.43 -2.57 -8.63
CA THR A 129 -6.57 -2.83 -10.07
C THR A 129 -7.45 -1.78 -10.75
N CYS A 130 -8.58 -1.40 -10.15
CA CYS A 130 -9.45 -0.34 -10.66
C CYS A 130 -8.71 1.00 -10.75
N PHE A 131 -7.97 1.36 -9.71
CA PHE A 131 -7.15 2.57 -9.69
C PHE A 131 -6.09 2.56 -10.79
N TRP A 132 -5.31 1.48 -10.87
CA TRP A 132 -4.22 1.35 -11.82
C TRP A 132 -4.71 1.41 -13.28
N GLN A 133 -5.87 0.81 -13.56
CA GLN A 133 -6.48 0.78 -14.90
C GLN A 133 -7.28 2.05 -15.22
N GLY A 134 -7.36 3.03 -14.32
CA GLY A 134 -8.12 4.26 -14.54
C GLY A 134 -9.63 4.04 -14.66
N HIS A 135 -10.17 3.03 -13.97
CA HIS A 135 -11.61 2.77 -13.99
C HIS A 135 -12.41 3.86 -13.26
N PRO A 136 -13.66 4.12 -13.70
CA PRO A 136 -14.55 5.06 -13.02
C PRO A 136 -14.96 4.56 -11.62
N ALA A 137 -15.40 5.50 -10.78
CA ALA A 137 -15.65 5.28 -9.34
C ALA A 137 -16.69 4.18 -9.05
N ASP A 138 -17.68 4.00 -9.92
CA ASP A 138 -18.74 2.99 -9.83
C ASP A 138 -18.24 1.54 -10.00
N ARG A 139 -17.00 1.37 -10.50
CA ARG A 139 -16.36 0.06 -10.66
C ARG A 139 -15.57 -0.38 -9.43
N TYR A 140 -15.37 0.50 -8.46
CA TYR A 140 -14.65 0.15 -7.24
C TYR A 140 -15.47 -0.81 -6.37
N PRO A 141 -14.81 -1.72 -5.65
CA PRO A 141 -15.50 -2.65 -4.74
C PRO A 141 -16.35 -1.92 -3.70
N GLU A 142 -17.47 -2.51 -3.33
CA GLU A 142 -18.30 -2.04 -2.23
C GLU A 142 -17.48 -1.87 -0.93
N GLY A 143 -17.71 -0.75 -0.25
CA GLY A 143 -17.01 -0.37 0.97
C GLY A 143 -15.65 0.28 0.74
N THR A 144 -15.27 0.57 -0.51
CA THR A 144 -14.07 1.38 -0.79
C THR A 144 -14.27 2.78 -0.24
N THR A 145 -13.37 3.21 0.64
CA THR A 145 -13.30 4.57 1.17
C THR A 145 -11.95 5.19 0.83
N VAL A 146 -11.94 6.50 0.62
CA VAL A 146 -10.74 7.28 0.34
C VAL A 146 -10.62 8.37 1.39
N GLU A 147 -9.53 8.34 2.13
CA GLU A 147 -9.18 9.32 3.15
C GLU A 147 -8.07 10.21 2.60
N ARG A 148 -8.29 11.53 2.53
CA ARG A 148 -7.21 12.49 2.24
C ARG A 148 -6.43 12.74 3.52
N LEU A 149 -5.12 12.60 3.45
CA LEU A 149 -4.19 12.79 4.57
C LEU A 149 -3.51 14.16 4.46
N GLY A 150 -3.42 14.86 5.59
CA GLY A 150 -2.54 16.00 5.79
C GLY A 150 -1.20 15.55 6.36
#